data_AF-X1UDM2-F1
#
_entry.id   AF-X1UDM2-F1
#
_cell.length_a   1.000
_cell.length_b   1.000
_cell.length_c   1.000
_cell.angle_alpha   90.00
_cell.angle_beta   90.00
_cell.angle_gamma   90.00
#
_symmetry.space_group_name_H-M   'P 1'
#
loop_
_entity.id
_entity.type
_entity.pdbx_description
1 polymer ?
#
loop_
_entity_poly.entity_id
_entity_poly.type
_entity_poly.pdbx_seq_one_letter_code
_entity_poly.pdbx_strand_id
1 'polypeptide(L)' 'KSLVLDTLRRYNSKYGTTIIMTSSELEELRSTCDRIAIVDEGRIAGILPPTVKPVEFGLLMLGKKSETEEVCTNEGKD' A
#
# COMPACT_ATOMS: atom_id res chain seq x y z
N LYS A 1 -7.19 16.19 -9.36
CA LYS A 1 -6.75 15.35 -8.22
C LYS A 1 -5.26 15.53 -7.89
N SER A 2 -4.36 15.59 -8.88
CA SER A 2 -2.91 15.80 -8.69
C SER A 2 -2.53 16.87 -7.65
N LEU A 3 -3.13 18.07 -7.73
CA LEU A 3 -2.78 19.18 -6.82
C LEU A 3 -2.88 18.81 -5.32
N VAL A 4 -3.88 18.01 -4.94
CA VAL A 4 -4.06 17.57 -3.54
C VAL A 4 -2.96 16.56 -3.18
N LEU A 5 -2.75 15.54 -4.01
CA LEU A 5 -1.71 14.52 -3.80
C LEU A 5 -0.31 15.13 -3.73
N ASP A 6 -0.01 16.07 -4.63
CA ASP A 6 1.23 16.81 -4.66
C ASP A 6 1.42 17.63 -3.38
N THR A 7 0.33 18.19 -2.83
CA THR A 7 0.37 18.94 -1.57
C THR A 7 0.68 18.03 -0.39
N LEU A 8 0.06 16.85 -0.32
CA LEU A 8 0.32 15.85 0.71
C LEU A 8 1.78 15.39 0.68
N ARG A 9 2.28 15.03 -0.51
CA ARG A 9 3.68 14.61 -0.71
C ARG A 9 4.67 15.69 -0.29
N ARG A 10 4.41 16.96 -0.64
CA ARG A 10 5.24 18.09 -0.20
C ARG A 10 5.22 18.25 1.32
N TYR A 11 4.08 18.07 1.97
CA TYR A 11 3.97 18.21 3.42
C TYR A 11 4.78 17.14 4.15
N ASN A 12 4.68 15.88 3.72
CA ASN A 12 5.52 14.79 4.22
C ASN A 12 7.01 15.10 4.05
N SER A 13 7.44 15.47 2.84
CA SER A 13 8.86 15.73 2.56
C SER A 13 9.43 16.94 3.32
N LYS A 14 8.63 17.99 3.53
CA LYS A 14 9.09 19.23 4.18
C LYS A 14 9.02 19.18 5.70
N TYR A 15 8.00 18.52 6.26
CA TYR A 15 7.71 18.57 7.69
C TYR A 15 7.82 17.20 8.38
N GLY A 16 8.16 16.13 7.65
CA GLY A 16 8.23 14.77 8.19
C GLY A 16 6.87 14.23 8.64
N THR A 17 5.76 14.80 8.16
CA THR A 17 4.41 14.39 8.56
C THR A 17 4.10 13.00 8.04
N THR A 18 3.71 12.08 8.92
CA THR A 18 3.22 10.75 8.50
C THR A 18 1.84 10.88 7.88
N ILE A 19 1.67 10.32 6.68
CA ILE A 19 0.41 10.38 5.92
C ILE A 19 -0.08 8.95 5.66
N ILE A 20 -1.33 8.68 6.02
CA ILE A 20 -2.04 7.46 5.66
C ILE A 20 -3.10 7.85 4.64
N MET A 21 -3.05 7.22 3.47
CA MET A 21 -3.98 7.45 2.37
C MET A 21 -4.63 6.12 1.98
N THR A 22 -5.93 6.18 1.68
CA THR A 22 -6.68 5.07 1.09
C THR A 22 -7.21 5.52 -0.26
N SER A 23 -7.08 4.66 -1.27
CA SER A 23 -7.66 4.88 -2.61
C SER A 23 -7.92 3.54 -3.28
N SER A 24 -8.93 3.49 -4.13
CA SER A 24 -9.18 2.37 -5.03
C SER A 24 -8.44 2.51 -6.36
N GLU A 25 -7.84 3.68 -6.63
CA GLU A 25 -7.07 3.96 -7.84
C GLU A 25 -5.58 3.69 -7.59
N LEU A 26 -5.11 2.51 -8.02
CA LEU A 26 -3.73 2.07 -7.77
C LEU A 26 -2.66 3.06 -8.27
N GLU A 27 -2.91 3.76 -9.38
CA GLU A 27 -1.96 4.72 -9.93
C GLU A 27 -1.78 5.97 -9.04
N GLU A 28 -2.82 6.38 -8.30
CA GLU A 28 -2.72 7.46 -7.32
C GLU A 28 -1.81 7.06 -6.14
N LEU A 29 -1.99 5.82 -5.66
CA LEU A 29 -1.16 5.27 -4.58
C LEU A 29 0.29 5.13 -5.03
N ARG A 30 0.53 4.63 -6.24
CA ARG A 30 1.89 4.44 -6.78
C ARG A 30 2.65 5.74 -7.01
N SER A 31 1.95 6.82 -7.36
CA SER A 31 2.58 8.13 -7.58
C SER A 31 2.88 8.90 -6.28
N THR A 32 2.17 8.59 -5.19
CA THR A 32 2.18 9.40 -3.96
C THR A 32 2.80 8.69 -2.75
N CYS A 33 2.61 7.37 -2.61
CA CYS A 33 2.98 6.62 -1.41
C CYS A 33 4.34 5.91 -1.54
N ASP A 34 5.07 5.82 -0.44
CA ASP A 34 6.33 5.06 -0.37
C ASP A 34 6.11 3.54 -0.23
N ARG A 35 4.96 3.16 0.33
CA ARG A 35 4.53 1.77 0.58
C ARG A 35 3.02 1.68 0.39
N ILE A 36 2.57 0.56 -0.17
CA ILE A 36 1.16 0.32 -0.44
C ILE A 36 0.78 -1.01 0.20
N ALA A 37 -0.18 -0.99 1.13
CA ALA A 37 -0.76 -2.17 1.73
C ALA A 37 -2.02 -2.58 0.97
N ILE A 38 -2.11 -3.86 0.61
CA ILE A 38 -3.34 -4.45 0.09
C ILE A 38 -4.10 -5.06 1.26
N VAL A 39 -5.36 -4.65 1.42
CA VAL A 39 -6.27 -5.19 2.43
C VAL A 39 -7.32 -6.03 1.72
N ASP A 40 -7.45 -7.27 2.16
CA ASP A 40 -8.42 -8.24 1.66
C ASP A 40 -9.06 -8.97 2.85
N GLU A 41 -10.38 -9.12 2.84
CA GLU A 41 -11.18 -9.72 3.93
C GLU A 41 -10.79 -9.23 5.36
N GLY A 42 -10.47 -7.94 5.50
CA GLY A 42 -10.08 -7.34 6.79
C GLY A 42 -8.67 -7.69 7.26
N ARG A 43 -7.83 -8.31 6.41
CA ARG A 43 -6.43 -8.65 6.68
C ARG A 43 -5.51 -7.99 5.66
N ILE A 44 -4.26 -7.77 6.04
CA ILE A 44 -3.23 -7.28 5.13
C ILE A 44 -2.74 -8.47 4.30
N ALA A 45 -3.04 -8.46 3.00
CA ALA A 45 -2.58 -9.48 2.06
C ALA A 45 -1.08 -9.32 1.75
N GLY A 46 -0.59 -8.07 1.74
CA GLY A 46 0.82 -7.75 1.56
C GLY A 46 1.10 -6.25 1.54
N ILE A 47 2.37 -5.88 1.68
CA ILE A 47 2.84 -4.49 1.60
C ILE A 47 3.96 -4.43 0.57
N LEU A 48 3.77 -3.65 -0.49
CA LEU A 48 4.69 -3.55 -1.61
C LEU A 48 5.16 -2.11 -1.82
N PRO A 49 6.39 -1.88 -2.33
CA PRO A 49 6.79 -0.57 -2.79
C PRO A 49 6.06 -0.20 -4.10
N PRO A 50 5.85 1.09 -4.39
CA PRO A 50 5.11 1.55 -5.58
C PRO A 50 5.76 1.15 -6.92
N THR A 51 7.06 0.81 -6.89
CA THR A 51 7.86 0.41 -8.04
C THR A 51 7.56 -1.00 -8.55
N VAL A 52 6.83 -1.80 -7.78
CA VAL A 52 6.41 -3.14 -8.19
C VAL A 52 5.47 -3.06 -9.41
N LYS A 53 5.50 -4.10 -10.25
CA LYS A 53 4.62 -4.20 -11.41
C LYS A 53 3.14 -4.25 -10.96
N PRO A 54 2.21 -3.57 -11.67
CA PRO A 54 0.79 -3.59 -11.35
C PRO A 54 0.18 -4.99 -11.19
N VAL A 55 0.70 -5.97 -11.93
CA VAL A 55 0.26 -7.37 -11.85
C VAL A 55 0.43 -7.97 -10.45
N GLU A 56 1.50 -7.64 -9.71
CA GLU A 56 1.74 -8.19 -8.37
C GLU A 56 0.74 -7.65 -7.35
N PHE A 57 0.38 -6.36 -7.46
CA PHE A 57 -0.72 -5.80 -6.69
C PHE A 57 -2.04 -6.51 -7.02
N GLY A 58 -2.29 -6.75 -8.31
CA GLY A 58 -3.45 -7.52 -8.76
C GLY A 58 -3.48 -8.94 -8.20
N LEU A 59 -2.32 -9.61 -8.08
CA LEU A 59 -2.23 -10.94 -7.47
C LEU A 59 -2.66 -10.88 -6.00
N LEU A 60 -2.15 -9.92 -5.22
CA LEU A 60 -2.57 -9.72 -3.82
C LEU A 60 -4.05 -9.37 -3.70
N MET A 61 -4.59 -8.53 -4.60
CA MET A 61 -6.01 -8.18 -4.65
C MET A 61 -6.93 -9.35 -5.00
N LEU A 62 -6.39 -10.38 -5.67
CA LEU A 62 -7.09 -11.62 -5.99
C LEU A 62 -6.89 -12.72 -4.93
N GLY A 63 -6.29 -12.38 -3.78
CA GLY A 63 -6.04 -13.33 -2.69
C GLY A 63 -4.88 -14.30 -2.97
N LYS A 64 -4.03 -14.05 -3.99
CA LYS A 64 -2.84 -14.86 -4.25
C LYS A 64 -1.65 -14.31 -3.46
N LYS A 65 -0.94 -15.17 -2.75
CA LYS A 65 0.30 -14.79 -2.05
C LYS A 65 1.40 -14.49 -3.07
N SER A 66 2.02 -13.30 -2.99
CA SER A 66 3.30 -13.05 -3.65
C SER A 66 4.42 -13.75 -2.86
N GLU A 67 5.36 -14.41 -3.53
CA GLU A 67 6.47 -15.17 -2.92
C GLU A 67 7.56 -14.27 -2.29
N THR A 68 7.17 -13.26 -1.52
CA THR A 68 8.10 -12.42 -0.75
C THR A 68 7.74 -12.56 0.73
N GLU A 69 8.45 -13.46 1.42
CA GLU A 69 8.11 -13.96 2.75
C GLU A 69 8.26 -12.95 3.92
N GLU A 70 7.22 -12.95 4.76
CA GLU A 70 7.05 -12.84 6.23
C GLU A 70 7.64 -11.71 7.12
N VAL A 71 6.75 -11.13 7.96
CA VAL A 71 6.70 -11.08 9.46
C VAL A 71 5.69 -9.96 9.83
N CYS A 72 4.57 -10.20 10.54
CA CYS A 72 4.49 -10.52 11.97
C CYS A 72 3.58 -11.71 12.32
N THR A 73 4.08 -12.47 13.29
CA THR A 73 3.53 -13.66 13.97
C THR A 73 2.18 -13.47 14.66
N ASN A 74 1.39 -14.57 14.66
CA ASN A 74 0.45 -15.15 15.66
C ASN A 74 -0.39 -14.16 16.51
N GLU A 75 -1.72 -14.28 16.63
CA GLU A 75 -2.45 -15.36 17.33
C GLU A 75 -3.95 -15.35 16.97
N GLY A 76 -4.64 -16.49 17.19
CA GLY A 76 -6.10 -16.53 17.30
C GLY A 76 -6.81 -17.51 16.36
N LYS A 77 -6.52 -18.81 16.50
CA LYS A 77 -7.55 -19.83 16.29
C LYS A 77 -8.29 -19.98 17.62
N ASP A 78 -9.55 -19.62 17.64
CA ASP A 78 -10.62 -20.25 18.44
C ASP A 78 -11.90 -20.21 17.60
#